data_AF-A0A8K0ECW8-F1
#
_entry.id   AF-A0A8K0ECW8-F1
#
_cell.length_a   1.000
_cell.length_b   1.000
_cell.length_c   1.000
_cell.angle_alpha   90.00
_cell.angle_beta   90.00
_cell.angle_gamma   90.00
#
_symmetry.space_group_name_H-M   'P 1'
#
loop_
_entity.id
_entity.type
_entity.pdbx_description
1 polymer ?
#
loop_
_entity_poly.entity_id
_entity_poly.type
_entity_poly.pdbx_seq_one_letter_code
_entity_poly.pdbx_strand_id
1 'polypeptide(L)'
;MERFVGTWKPSKIDFEQLKKFYTSMGMPAAAMDIGKEEGWAGLELEVTENGTIWKYCNAPWGDSTITFHLEQGAFSTMGKSGERKGEFKMEGDAVITEMSFGGGKNIKTTNKITGGTLTVVQTFGDVSVESVFKKCG
;
A
#
# COMPACT_ATOMS: atom_id res chain seq x y z
N MET A 1 -13.65 -7.57 5.04
CA MET A 1 -12.41 -6.86 5.45
C MET A 1 -11.72 -7.51 6.64
N GLU A 2 -12.43 -8.09 7.60
CA GLU A 2 -11.89 -8.68 8.84
C GLU A 2 -10.67 -9.61 8.67
N ARG A 3 -10.64 -10.47 7.65
CA ARG A 3 -9.48 -11.37 7.42
C ARG A 3 -8.15 -10.65 7.19
N PHE A 4 -8.18 -9.39 6.76
CA PHE A 4 -6.98 -8.58 6.58
C PHE A 4 -6.48 -7.97 7.90
N VAL A 5 -7.29 -7.97 8.96
CA VAL A 5 -6.95 -7.36 10.26
C VAL A 5 -5.73 -8.03 10.87
N GLY A 6 -4.81 -7.20 11.34
CA GLY A 6 -3.59 -7.61 12.02
C GLY A 6 -2.34 -6.92 11.46
N THR A 7 -1.21 -7.28 12.04
CA THR A 7 0.11 -6.80 11.63
C THR A 7 0.72 -7.78 10.63
N TRP A 8 1.33 -7.26 9.57
CA TRP A 8 1.93 -8.01 8.49
C TRP A 8 3.36 -7.55 8.28
N LYS A 9 4.32 -8.48 8.38
CA LYS A 9 5.74 -8.17 8.17
C LYS A 9 6.18 -8.53 6.76
N PRO A 10 7.05 -7.72 6.12
CA PRO A 10 7.60 -8.04 4.81
C PRO A 10 8.31 -9.40 4.87
N SER A 11 8.04 -10.24 3.87
CA SER A 11 8.66 -11.57 3.73
C SER A 11 9.39 -11.74 2.40
N LYS A 12 8.95 -11.03 1.36
CA LYS A 12 9.63 -10.94 0.07
C LYS A 12 9.30 -9.59 -0.56
N ILE A 13 10.32 -8.76 -0.76
CA ILE A 13 10.22 -7.44 -1.38
C ILE A 13 11.34 -7.34 -2.42
N ASP A 14 10.99 -7.06 -3.68
CA ASP A 14 11.97 -6.69 -4.70
C ASP A 14 12.21 -5.17 -4.60
N PHE A 15 13.25 -4.78 -3.85
CA PHE A 15 13.58 -3.37 -3.65
C PHE A 15 14.00 -2.65 -4.93
N GLU A 16 14.57 -3.35 -5.92
CA GLU A 16 14.95 -2.72 -7.19
C GLU A 16 13.71 -2.43 -8.05
N GLN A 17 12.75 -3.35 -8.09
CA GLN A 17 11.47 -3.14 -8.75
C GLN A 17 10.63 -2.08 -8.02
N LEU A 18 10.64 -2.09 -6.68
CA LEU A 18 10.00 -1.07 -5.85
C LEU A 18 10.60 0.31 -6.14
N LYS A 19 11.92 0.42 -6.19
CA LYS A 19 12.61 1.65 -6.56
C LYS A 19 12.19 2.15 -7.94
N LYS A 20 12.15 1.27 -8.95
CA LYS A 20 11.65 1.61 -10.31
C LYS A 20 10.20 2.07 -10.31
N PHE A 21 9.35 1.43 -9.51
CA PHE A 21 7.94 1.82 -9.36
C PHE A 21 7.81 3.24 -8.81
N TYR A 22 8.46 3.55 -7.68
CA TYR A 22 8.39 4.87 -7.07
C TYR A 22 9.06 5.97 -7.89
N THR A 23 10.17 5.69 -8.59
CA THR A 23 10.78 6.67 -9.50
C THR A 23 9.91 6.95 -10.72
N SER A 24 9.14 5.96 -11.21
CA SER A 24 8.16 6.19 -12.30
C SER A 24 7.03 7.14 -11.90
N MET A 25 6.74 7.25 -10.60
CA MET A 25 5.78 8.20 -10.02
C MET A 25 6.42 9.57 -9.72
N GLY A 26 7.70 9.76 -10.06
CA GLY A 26 8.43 11.00 -9.82
C GLY A 26 9.04 11.12 -8.42
N MET A 27 9.07 10.05 -7.62
CA MET A 27 9.72 10.08 -6.31
C MET A 27 11.25 9.96 -6.46
N PRO A 28 12.05 10.72 -5.66
CA PRO A 28 13.51 10.63 -5.72
C PRO A 28 14.01 9.24 -5.33
N ALA A 29 14.92 8.68 -6.14
CA ALA A 29 15.54 7.38 -5.90
C ALA A 29 16.23 7.27 -4.53
N ALA A 30 16.86 8.35 -4.06
CA ALA A 30 17.56 8.39 -2.77
C ALA A 30 16.63 8.21 -1.57
N ALA A 31 15.36 8.64 -1.66
CA ALA A 31 14.39 8.43 -0.59
C ALA A 31 14.12 6.94 -0.36
N MET A 32 14.13 6.14 -1.44
CA MET A 32 13.91 4.69 -1.37
C MET A 32 15.10 3.92 -0.80
N ASP A 33 16.33 4.43 -1.00
CA ASP A 33 17.54 3.82 -0.46
C ASP A 33 17.62 3.99 1.06
N ILE A 34 17.29 5.17 1.59
CA ILE A 34 17.19 5.44 3.04
C ILE A 34 16.16 4.50 3.66
N GLY A 35 14.99 4.39 3.04
CA GLY A 35 13.92 3.53 3.52
C GLY A 35 14.24 2.02 3.52
N LYS A 36 15.16 1.58 2.66
CA LYS A 36 15.71 0.21 2.67
C LYS A 36 16.65 0.00 3.86
N GLU A 37 17.48 1.01 4.18
CA GLU A 37 18.42 0.97 5.31
C GLU A 37 17.70 1.02 6.66
N GLU A 38 16.64 1.82 6.79
CA GLU A 38 15.81 1.91 8.01
C GLU A 38 14.95 0.65 8.22
N GLY A 39 14.71 -0.12 7.17
CA GLY A 39 14.04 -1.42 7.21
C GLY A 39 12.51 -1.30 7.32
N TRP A 40 11.80 -1.89 6.35
CA TRP A 40 10.35 -1.84 6.35
C TRP A 40 9.73 -2.61 7.53
N ALA A 41 9.11 -1.87 8.47
CA ALA A 41 8.53 -2.43 9.69
C ALA A 41 7.26 -3.24 9.42
N GLY A 42 6.46 -2.84 8.44
CA GLY A 42 5.38 -3.65 7.87
C GLY A 42 4.12 -2.88 7.55
N LEU A 43 3.01 -3.62 7.56
CA LEU A 43 1.66 -3.13 7.34
C LEU A 43 0.79 -3.48 8.54
N GLU A 44 -0.03 -2.56 8.99
CA GLU A 44 -1.07 -2.82 9.99
C GLU A 44 -2.42 -2.53 9.38
N LEU A 45 -3.33 -3.51 9.43
CA LEU A 45 -4.74 -3.27 9.14
C LEU A 45 -5.56 -3.34 10.42
N GLU A 46 -6.42 -2.35 10.59
CA GLU A 46 -7.40 -2.25 11.66
C GLU A 46 -8.77 -1.93 11.06
N VAL A 47 -9.83 -2.54 11.59
CA VAL A 47 -11.22 -2.13 11.28
C VAL A 47 -11.72 -1.32 12.47
N THR A 48 -12.18 -0.11 12.19
CA THR A 48 -12.73 0.82 13.18
C THR A 48 -14.21 1.09 12.88
N GLU A 49 -14.92 1.71 13.83
CA GLU A 49 -16.30 2.21 13.61
C GLU A 49 -16.38 3.20 12.44
N ASN A 50 -15.29 3.93 12.20
CA ASN A 50 -15.16 4.92 11.13
C ASN A 50 -14.48 4.34 9.88
N GLY A 51 -14.57 3.04 9.63
CA GLY A 51 -14.00 2.41 8.44
C GLY A 51 -12.71 1.64 8.69
N THR A 52 -12.10 1.13 7.62
CA THR A 52 -10.89 0.29 7.70
C THR A 52 -9.63 1.13 7.48
N ILE A 53 -8.64 1.00 8.35
CA ILE A 53 -7.38 1.73 8.27
C ILE A 53 -6.27 0.77 7.86
N TRP A 54 -5.52 1.13 6.81
CA TRP A 54 -4.22 0.55 6.46
C TRP A 54 -3.11 1.51 6.81
N LYS A 55 -2.23 1.09 7.71
CA LYS A 55 -1.02 1.83 8.09
C LYS A 55 0.19 1.13 7.51
N TYR A 56 0.98 1.86 6.75
CA TYR A 56 2.29 1.45 6.29
C TYR A 56 3.30 2.05 7.26
N CYS A 57 4.05 1.19 7.96
CA CYS A 57 4.97 1.60 9.02
C CYS A 57 6.42 1.37 8.58
N ASN A 58 7.26 2.38 8.75
CA ASN A 58 8.64 2.48 8.31
C ASN A 58 8.83 2.06 6.84
N ALA A 59 7.84 2.32 5.98
CA ALA A 59 7.92 1.92 4.58
C ALA A 59 9.01 2.71 3.86
N PRO A 60 9.59 2.20 2.75
CA PRO A 60 10.68 2.90 2.11
C PRO A 60 10.36 4.30 1.56
N TRP A 61 9.08 4.62 1.45
CA TRP A 61 8.54 5.92 1.04
C TRP A 61 8.03 6.76 2.23
N GLY A 62 8.32 6.34 3.46
CA GLY A 62 7.82 6.91 4.71
C GLY A 62 6.47 6.32 5.15
N ASP A 63 6.11 6.65 6.40
CA ASP A 63 4.83 6.24 6.97
C ASP A 63 3.65 6.82 6.20
N SER A 64 2.64 5.99 5.97
CA SER A 64 1.42 6.42 5.29
C SER A 64 0.19 5.70 5.84
N THR A 65 -0.94 6.39 5.83
CA THR A 65 -2.22 5.83 6.24
C THR A 65 -3.21 5.91 5.09
N ILE A 66 -3.97 4.83 4.88
CA ILE A 66 -5.09 4.77 3.95
C ILE A 66 -6.33 4.38 4.74
N THR A 67 -7.34 5.22 4.73
CA THR A 67 -8.63 4.97 5.37
C THR A 67 -9.66 4.64 4.30
N PHE A 68 -10.35 3.52 4.47
CA PHE A 68 -11.40 3.03 3.60
C PHE A 68 -12.76 3.14 4.27
N HIS A 69 -13.66 3.87 3.63
CA HIS A 69 -15.06 3.92 3.98
C HIS A 69 -15.86 3.28 2.85
N LEU A 70 -16.59 2.19 3.14
CA LEU A 70 -17.36 1.47 2.11
C LEU A 70 -18.32 2.38 1.35
N GLU A 71 -18.87 3.40 2.00
CA GLU A 71 -19.84 4.34 1.42
C GLU A 71 -19.20 5.62 0.85
N GLN A 72 -17.96 5.94 1.23
CA GLN A 72 -17.33 7.25 0.90
C GLN A 72 -16.08 7.13 0.03
N GLY A 73 -15.56 5.91 -0.18
CA GLY A 73 -14.38 5.62 -0.98
C GLY A 73 -13.11 5.41 -0.14
N ALA A 74 -11.96 5.49 -0.80
CA ALA A 74 -10.65 5.42 -0.15
C ALA A 74 -10.07 6.83 0.00
N PHE A 75 -9.49 7.12 1.16
CA PHE A 75 -8.77 8.35 1.43
C PHE A 75 -7.36 7.99 1.88
N SER A 76 -6.34 8.53 1.23
CA SER A 76 -4.95 8.29 1.59
C SER A 76 -4.28 9.57 2.05
N THR A 77 -3.64 9.51 3.20
CA THR A 77 -2.67 10.50 3.67
C THR A 77 -1.28 9.90 3.48
N MET A 78 -0.63 10.27 2.37
CA MET A 78 0.73 9.86 2.05
C MET A 78 1.72 10.94 2.51
N GLY A 79 2.03 10.94 3.81
CA GLY A 79 2.97 11.87 4.43
C GLY A 79 2.72 13.34 4.04
N LYS A 80 3.78 14.05 3.62
CA LYS A 80 3.76 15.48 3.24
C LYS A 80 3.00 15.79 1.94
N SER A 81 2.44 14.79 1.26
CA SER A 81 1.86 14.93 -0.09
C SER A 81 0.37 15.34 -0.09
N GLY A 82 -0.23 15.53 1.09
CA GLY A 82 -1.65 15.84 1.25
C GLY A 82 -2.56 14.62 1.17
N GLU A 83 -3.85 14.85 1.46
CA GLU A 83 -4.90 13.84 1.35
C GLU A 83 -5.27 13.61 -0.12
N ARG A 84 -5.46 12.35 -0.50
CA ARG A 84 -5.91 11.93 -1.83
C ARG A 84 -7.16 11.09 -1.72
N LYS A 85 -8.15 11.42 -2.55
CA LYS A 85 -9.33 10.58 -2.73
C LYS A 85 -9.08 9.54 -3.81
N GLY A 86 -9.50 8.32 -3.54
CA GLY A 86 -9.44 7.19 -4.43
C GLY A 86 -10.70 6.34 -4.34
N GLU A 87 -10.78 5.34 -5.20
CA GLU A 87 -11.83 4.35 -5.21
C GLU A 87 -11.40 3.09 -4.47
N PHE A 88 -12.38 2.42 -3.90
CA PHE A 88 -12.22 1.14 -3.21
C PHE A 88 -13.25 0.17 -3.76
N LYS A 89 -12.83 -1.05 -4.05
CA LYS A 89 -13.75 -2.15 -4.38
C LYS A 89 -13.23 -3.50 -3.92
N MET A 90 -14.18 -4.40 -3.67
CA MET A 90 -13.93 -5.81 -3.46
C MET A 90 -14.13 -6.55 -4.78
N GLU A 91 -13.10 -7.24 -5.28
CA GLU A 91 -13.21 -8.14 -6.43
C GLU A 91 -12.91 -9.56 -5.98
N GLY A 92 -13.97 -10.34 -5.73
CA GLY A 92 -13.87 -11.67 -5.16
C GLY A 92 -13.15 -11.65 -3.81
N ASP A 93 -11.95 -12.22 -3.79
CA ASP A 93 -11.09 -12.30 -2.61
C ASP A 93 -9.93 -11.29 -2.64
N ALA A 94 -10.02 -10.23 -3.44
CA ALA A 94 -9.06 -9.13 -3.44
C ALA A 94 -9.70 -7.82 -3.00
N VAL A 95 -8.92 -7.02 -2.28
CA VAL A 95 -9.20 -5.60 -2.04
C VAL A 95 -8.43 -4.79 -3.07
N ILE A 96 -9.14 -4.00 -3.86
CA ILE A 96 -8.56 -3.14 -4.89
C ILE A 96 -8.78 -1.68 -4.51
N THR A 97 -7.71 -0.91 -4.56
CA THR A 97 -7.74 0.53 -4.37
C THR A 97 -7.15 1.22 -5.59
N GLU A 98 -7.80 2.28 -6.06
CA GLU A 98 -7.31 3.09 -7.17
C GLU A 98 -7.21 4.54 -6.71
N MET A 99 -6.00 5.09 -6.72
CA MET A 99 -5.72 6.44 -6.23
C MET A 99 -5.18 7.30 -7.36
N SER A 100 -5.79 8.47 -7.55
CA SER A 100 -5.31 9.44 -8.54
C SER A 100 -3.99 10.05 -8.09
N PHE A 101 -2.99 9.99 -8.95
CA PHE A 101 -1.73 10.70 -8.80
C PHE A 101 -1.69 11.86 -9.79
N GLY A 102 -0.92 12.91 -9.46
CA GLY A 102 -0.76 14.06 -10.34
C GLY A 102 -0.32 13.65 -11.75
N GLY A 103 -0.77 14.38 -12.77
CA GLY A 103 -0.46 14.06 -14.17
C GLY A 103 -1.38 13.01 -14.82
N GLY A 104 -2.57 12.77 -14.25
CA GLY A 104 -3.62 11.95 -14.87
C GLY A 104 -3.37 10.44 -14.83
N LYS A 105 -2.43 9.97 -14.00
CA LYS A 105 -2.13 8.55 -13.83
C LYS A 105 -2.61 8.07 -12.47
N ASN A 106 -3.11 6.84 -12.41
CA ASN A 106 -3.61 6.25 -11.17
C ASN A 106 -2.64 5.16 -10.67
N ILE A 107 -2.50 5.08 -9.35
CA ILE A 107 -1.94 3.88 -8.70
C ILE A 107 -3.10 2.94 -8.44
N LYS A 108 -3.00 1.71 -8.94
CA LYS A 108 -3.89 0.63 -8.55
C LYS A 108 -3.14 -0.33 -7.63
N THR A 109 -3.69 -0.55 -6.43
CA THR A 109 -3.17 -1.51 -5.45
C THR A 109 -4.15 -2.66 -5.28
N THR A 110 -3.68 -3.88 -5.44
CA THR A 110 -4.46 -5.11 -5.26
C THR A 110 -3.89 -5.88 -4.08
N ASN A 111 -4.73 -6.20 -3.10
CA ASN A 111 -4.33 -6.88 -1.87
C ASN A 111 -5.11 -8.17 -1.75
N LYS A 112 -4.41 -9.29 -1.63
CA LYS A 112 -5.01 -10.62 -1.57
C LYS A 112 -4.35 -11.46 -0.49
N ILE A 113 -5.15 -12.20 0.28
CA ILE A 113 -4.66 -13.13 1.29
C ILE A 113 -4.82 -14.55 0.79
N THR A 114 -3.72 -15.29 0.72
CA THR A 114 -3.70 -16.72 0.36
C THR A 114 -2.79 -17.46 1.34
N GLY A 115 -3.31 -18.49 2.01
CA GLY A 115 -2.52 -19.31 2.94
C GLY A 115 -1.80 -18.53 4.05
N GLY A 116 -2.47 -17.53 4.65
CA GLY A 116 -1.89 -16.70 5.72
C GLY A 116 -0.84 -15.69 5.26
N THR A 117 -0.67 -15.53 3.94
CA THR A 117 0.24 -14.58 3.32
C THR A 117 -0.57 -13.48 2.64
N LEU A 118 -0.19 -12.23 2.84
CA LEU A 118 -0.75 -11.07 2.16
C LEU A 118 0.17 -10.73 0.97
N THR A 119 -0.39 -10.77 -0.23
CA THR A 119 0.27 -10.27 -1.44
C THR A 119 -0.32 -8.91 -1.80
N VAL A 120 0.56 -7.92 -1.96
CA VAL A 120 0.25 -6.57 -2.37
C VAL A 120 0.88 -6.33 -3.74
N VAL A 121 0.05 -6.09 -4.75
CA VAL A 121 0.50 -5.73 -6.09
C VAL A 121 0.13 -4.27 -6.35
N GLN A 122 1.12 -3.43 -6.63
CA GLN A 122 0.93 -2.05 -7.01
C GLN A 122 1.24 -1.89 -8.50
N THR A 123 0.43 -1.09 -9.19
CA THR A 123 0.55 -0.82 -10.64
C THR A 123 0.39 0.67 -10.91
N PHE A 124 1.25 1.21 -11.77
CA PHE A 124 1.26 2.61 -12.20
C PHE A 124 1.75 2.69 -13.64
N GLY A 125 0.84 2.96 -14.58
CA GLY A 125 1.11 2.77 -16.00
C GLY A 125 1.51 1.31 -16.29
N ASP A 126 2.63 1.11 -16.98
CA ASP A 126 3.15 -0.22 -17.33
C ASP A 126 4.06 -0.84 -16.25
N VAL A 127 4.31 -0.14 -15.15
CA VAL A 127 5.18 -0.63 -14.08
C VAL A 127 4.34 -1.28 -12.98
N SER A 128 4.68 -2.50 -12.62
CA SER A 128 4.12 -3.20 -11.46
C SER A 128 5.21 -3.55 -10.46
N VAL A 129 4.81 -3.70 -9.19
CA VAL A 129 5.64 -4.27 -8.14
C VAL A 129 4.80 -5.16 -7.24
N GLU A 130 5.35 -6.31 -6.86
CA GLU A 130 4.75 -7.24 -5.90
C GLU A 130 5.52 -7.20 -4.59
N SER A 131 4.79 -7.10 -3.49
CA SER A 131 5.31 -7.20 -2.13
C SER A 131 4.53 -8.26 -1.36
N VAL A 132 5.23 -9.15 -0.67
CA VAL A 132 4.64 -10.29 0.04
C VAL A 132 4.90 -10.17 1.53
N PHE A 133 3.85 -10.30 2.33
CA PHE A 133 3.89 -10.15 3.78
C PHE A 133 3.33 -11.38 4.49
N LYS A 134 3.86 -11.66 5.68
CA LYS A 134 3.35 -12.70 6.57
C LYS A 134 2.68 -12.08 7.78
N LYS A 135 1.54 -12.63 8.18
CA LYS A 135 0.83 -12.19 9.38
C LYS A 135 1.70 -12.43 10.61
N CYS A 136 1.80 -11.44 11.48
CA CYS A 136 2.36 -11.58 12.82
C CYS A 136 1.29 -12.16 13.74
N GLY A 137 1.70 -13.10 14.59
CA GLY A 137 0.84 -13.75 15.59
C GLY A 137 0.37 -12.78 16.66
#